data_AF-A0AAV9XLP7-F1
#
_entry.id   AF-A0AAV9XLP7-F1
#
_cell.length_a   1.000
_cell.length_b   1.000
_cell.length_c   1.000
_cell.angle_alpha   90.00
_cell.angle_beta   90.00
_cell.angle_gamma   90.00
#
_symmetry.space_group_name_H-M   'P 1'
#
loop_
_entity.id
_entity.type
_entity.pdbx_description
1 polymer ?
#
loop_
_entity_poly.entity_id
_entity_poly.type
_entity_poly.pdbx_seq_one_letter_code
_entity_poly.pdbx_strand_id
1 'polypeptide(L)'
;MDSESQYSKLVRKTISVEYGRFETKITSLKRDEDGRWSINNDPSFSKFDGIIAAVGTCGEPKLLKIHGEEKFKGQIYHSSELDSVKVRGKTVLIIGSGASAVKAVQFAIEASASNIKVLARSNGSFHETQSWISS
;
A
#
# COMPACT_ATOMS: atom_id res chain seq x y z
N MET A 1 2.68 -16.12 -2.87
CA MET A 1 4.02 -16.28 -3.48
C MET A 1 4.82 -15.12 -2.92
N ASP A 2 5.75 -15.38 -1.98
CA ASP A 2 6.47 -14.33 -1.23
C ASP A 2 7.18 -13.37 -2.19
N SER A 3 6.58 -12.18 -2.34
CA SER A 3 7.04 -11.11 -3.22
C SER A 3 7.73 -10.00 -2.43
N GLU A 4 8.60 -10.38 -1.49
CA GLU A 4 9.89 -9.69 -1.45
C GLU A 4 10.56 -9.98 -2.81
N SER A 5 10.17 -9.17 -3.79
CA SER A 5 10.41 -9.38 -5.20
C SER A 5 11.89 -9.70 -5.40
N GLN A 6 12.22 -10.68 -6.23
CA GLN A 6 13.62 -10.92 -6.61
C GLN A 6 14.32 -9.63 -7.08
N TYR A 7 13.55 -8.65 -7.53
CA TYR A 7 13.98 -7.28 -7.80
C TYR A 7 14.56 -6.55 -6.57
N SER A 8 13.93 -6.60 -5.39
CA SER A 8 14.48 -5.96 -4.18
C SER A 8 15.79 -6.63 -3.74
N LYS A 9 15.88 -7.96 -3.88
CA LYS A 9 17.10 -8.73 -3.63
C LYS A 9 18.21 -8.38 -4.63
N LEU A 10 17.84 -8.21 -5.90
CA LEU A 10 18.77 -7.77 -6.96
C LEU A 10 19.24 -6.33 -6.73
N VAL A 11 18.34 -5.41 -6.41
CA VAL A 11 18.66 -4.01 -6.08
C VAL A 11 19.55 -3.92 -4.85
N ARG A 12 19.29 -4.71 -3.80
CA ARG A 12 20.16 -4.81 -2.61
C ARG A 12 21.56 -5.34 -2.95
N LYS A 13 21.69 -6.17 -3.99
CA LYS A 13 22.95 -6.75 -4.44
C LYS A 13 23.71 -5.83 -5.39
N THR A 14 23.01 -5.04 -6.19
CA THR A 14 23.58 -4.17 -7.25
C THR A 14 23.83 -2.75 -6.76
N ILE A 15 22.92 -2.16 -5.98
CA ILE A 15 23.19 -0.91 -5.27
C ILE A 15 24.07 -1.30 -4.08
N SER A 16 25.37 -1.11 -4.24
CA SER A 16 26.37 -1.37 -3.20
C SER A 16 25.84 -0.89 -1.84
N VAL A 17 25.81 -1.81 -0.87
CA VAL A 17 25.39 -1.60 0.53
C VAL A 17 26.27 -0.56 1.26
N GLU A 18 27.23 0.03 0.55
CA GLU A 18 28.26 0.93 1.03
C GLU A 18 27.70 2.27 1.54
N TYR A 19 26.57 2.73 1.01
CA TYR A 19 25.96 4.02 1.39
C TYR A 19 24.48 3.95 1.80
N GLY A 20 23.85 2.78 1.70
CA GLY A 20 22.42 2.59 2.01
C GLY A 20 22.18 1.96 3.38
N ARG A 21 21.46 2.65 4.27
CA ARG A 21 20.95 2.10 5.54
C ARG A 21 19.51 1.60 5.35
N PHE A 22 19.30 0.29 5.44
CA PHE A 22 17.97 -0.32 5.42
C PHE A 22 17.33 -0.31 6.81
N GLU A 23 16.04 -0.67 6.89
CA GLU A 23 15.27 -0.77 8.15
C GLU A 23 15.28 0.52 9.00
N THR A 24 15.57 1.65 8.35
CA THR A 24 15.74 2.95 9.00
C THR A 24 14.62 3.87 8.58
N LYS A 25 13.54 3.95 9.38
CA LYS A 25 12.42 4.86 9.11
C LYS A 25 12.81 6.28 9.49
N ILE A 26 12.81 7.20 8.52
CA ILE A 26 12.96 8.63 8.78
C ILE A 26 11.58 9.20 9.17
N THR A 27 11.49 9.76 10.38
CA THR A 27 10.27 10.34 10.95
C THR A 27 10.36 11.86 11.09
N SER A 28 11.57 12.43 11.17
CA SER A 28 11.76 13.87 11.20
C SER A 28 13.07 14.31 10.54
N LEU A 29 13.04 15.53 9.99
CA LEU A 29 14.20 16.24 9.48
C LEU A 29 14.17 17.64 10.06
N LYS A 30 15.30 18.10 10.61
CA LYS A 30 15.44 19.46 11.13
C LYS A 30 16.67 20.11 10.52
N ARG A 31 16.53 21.34 10.06
CA ARG A 31 17.68 22.15 9.65
C ARG A 31 18.22 22.89 10.87
N ASP A 32 19.48 22.65 11.18
CA ASP A 32 20.18 23.27 12.29
C ASP A 32 20.69 24.66 11.89
N GLU A 33 21.17 25.43 12.87
CA GLU A 33 21.68 26.80 12.68
C GLU A 33 22.92 26.86 11.77
N ASP A 34 23.70 25.78 11.72
CA ASP A 34 24.86 25.62 10.82
C ASP A 34 24.45 25.34 9.37
N GLY A 35 23.15 25.34 9.06
CA GLY A 35 22.59 25.16 7.73
C GLY A 35 22.46 23.71 7.29
N ARG A 36 22.92 22.74 8.12
CA ARG A 36 22.86 21.30 7.83
C ARG A 36 21.60 20.65 8.39
N TRP A 37 21.27 19.49 7.86
CA TRP A 37 20.09 18.73 8.23
C TRP A 37 20.43 17.59 9.19
N SER A 38 19.69 17.51 10.29
CA SER A 38 19.69 16.41 11.24
C SER A 38 18.48 15.51 11.02
N ILE A 39 18.68 14.20 11.20
CA ILE A 39 17.68 13.15 10.96
C ILE A 39 17.19 12.62 12.31
N ASN A 40 15.87 12.49 12.49
CA ASN A 40 15.21 11.90 13.67
C ASN A 40 15.61 12.50 15.03
N ASN A 41 16.30 13.66 15.03
CA ASN A 41 17.03 14.17 16.20
C ASN A 41 17.94 13.12 16.86
N ASP A 42 18.45 12.18 16.06
CA ASP A 42 19.26 11.06 16.51
C ASP A 42 20.74 11.33 16.16
N PRO A 43 21.63 11.44 17.17
CA PRO A 43 23.04 11.76 16.98
C PRO A 43 23.85 10.64 16.29
N SER A 44 23.28 9.44 16.12
CA SER A 44 23.91 8.35 15.34
C SER A 44 23.89 8.60 13.83
N PHE A 45 23.09 9.58 13.37
CA PHE A 45 23.14 10.06 12.01
C PHE A 45 24.13 11.21 11.89
N SER A 46 24.95 11.16 10.84
CA SER A 46 25.71 12.32 10.40
C SER A 46 24.74 13.45 10.01
N LYS A 47 25.20 14.69 10.09
CA LYS A 47 24.48 15.82 9.51
C LYS A 47 24.75 15.89 8.00
N PHE A 48 23.78 16.37 7.23
CA PHE A 48 23.86 16.43 5.77
C PHE A 48 23.61 17.84 5.24
N ASP A 49 24.32 18.24 4.18
CA ASP A 49 24.15 19.57 3.59
C ASP A 49 22.86 19.71 2.76
N GLY A 50 22.31 18.59 2.29
CA GLY A 50 21.09 18.56 1.49
C GLY A 50 20.29 17.28 1.67
N ILE A 51 19.01 17.34 1.28
CA ILE A 51 18.06 16.23 1.36
C ILE A 51 17.46 15.99 -0.02
N ILE A 52 17.47 14.72 -0.47
CA ILE A 52 16.74 14.27 -1.66
C ILE A 52 15.61 13.37 -1.17
N ALA A 53 14.36 13.85 -1.26
CA ALA A 53 13.19 13.10 -0.83
C ALA A 53 12.72 12.14 -1.95
N ALA A 54 13.13 10.88 -1.87
CA ALA A 54 12.75 9.81 -2.81
C ALA A 54 11.71 8.85 -2.20
N VAL A 55 10.73 9.37 -1.46
CA VAL A 55 9.76 8.56 -0.68
C VAL A 55 8.61 7.97 -1.50
N GLY A 56 8.50 8.31 -2.79
CA GLY A 56 7.39 7.91 -3.65
C GLY A 56 6.07 8.62 -3.32
N THR A 57 4.98 8.23 -4.00
CA THR A 57 3.64 8.87 -3.88
C THR A 57 2.63 8.03 -3.09
N CYS A 58 2.99 6.81 -2.71
CA CYS A 58 2.11 5.87 -2.00
C CYS A 58 2.50 5.84 -0.52
N GLY A 59 1.79 6.63 0.30
CA GLY A 59 1.99 6.67 1.75
C GLY A 59 1.30 5.53 2.49
N GLU A 60 1.21 5.69 3.82
CA GLU A 60 0.50 4.76 4.72
C GLU A 60 -0.92 4.45 4.22
N PRO A 61 -1.36 3.17 4.26
CA PRO A 61 -2.72 2.76 3.92
C PRO A 61 -3.77 3.64 4.62
N LYS A 62 -4.61 4.30 3.83
CA LYS A 62 -5.73 5.08 4.38
C LYS A 62 -6.94 4.17 4.49
N LEU A 63 -7.10 3.55 5.65
CA LEU A 63 -8.33 2.83 5.98
C LEU A 63 -9.50 3.82 6.05
N LEU A 64 -10.50 3.57 5.21
CA LEU A 64 -11.78 4.27 5.25
C LEU A 64 -12.61 3.63 6.37
N LYS A 65 -12.91 4.37 7.44
CA LYS A 65 -13.93 3.96 8.40
C LYS A 65 -15.30 4.03 7.73
N ILE A 66 -15.95 2.90 7.57
CA ILE A 66 -17.30 2.82 7.02
C ILE A 66 -18.29 2.87 8.18
N HIS A 67 -19.30 3.74 8.09
CA HIS A 67 -20.33 3.80 9.11
C HIS A 67 -21.07 2.46 9.21
N GLY A 68 -21.11 1.86 10.41
CA GLY A 68 -21.73 0.56 10.61
C GLY A 68 -20.83 -0.64 10.30
N GLU A 69 -19.54 -0.44 10.02
CA GLU A 69 -18.58 -1.52 9.77
C GLU A 69 -18.51 -2.54 10.91
N GLU A 70 -18.76 -2.11 12.15
CA GLU A 70 -18.79 -2.97 13.33
C GLU A 70 -19.89 -4.02 13.31
N LYS A 71 -20.95 -3.79 12.50
CA LYS A 71 -22.07 -4.73 12.32
C LYS A 71 -21.81 -5.72 11.19
N PHE A 72 -20.79 -5.46 10.36
CA PHE A 72 -20.44 -6.36 9.27
C PHE A 72 -19.75 -7.61 9.84
N LYS A 73 -20.35 -8.77 9.62
CA LYS A 73 -19.82 -10.06 10.12
C LYS A 73 -18.74 -10.67 9.22
N GLY A 74 -18.47 -10.05 8.08
CA GLY A 74 -17.41 -10.47 7.16
C GLY A 74 -16.05 -9.88 7.54
N GLN A 75 -15.05 -10.20 6.74
CA GLN A 75 -13.69 -9.71 6.92
C GLN A 75 -13.47 -8.48 6.04
N ILE A 76 -12.81 -7.46 6.58
CA ILE A 76 -12.45 -6.23 5.86
C ILE A 76 -10.93 -6.19 5.77
N TYR A 77 -10.42 -5.92 4.57
CA TYR A 77 -8.99 -5.85 4.27
C TYR A 77 -8.69 -4.61 3.44
N HIS A 78 -7.53 -3.99 3.68
CA HIS A 78 -6.99 -3.01 2.76
C HIS A 78 -6.31 -3.70 1.57
N SER A 79 -6.29 -3.03 0.41
CA SER A 79 -5.63 -3.55 -0.80
C SER A 79 -4.13 -3.85 -0.67
N SER A 80 -3.49 -3.36 0.40
CA SER A 80 -2.09 -3.68 0.73
C SER A 80 -1.92 -5.05 1.41
N GLU A 81 -3.00 -5.70 1.81
CA GLU A 81 -2.99 -6.93 2.62
C GLU A 81 -3.41 -8.18 1.83
N LEU A 82 -3.63 -8.04 0.51
CA LEU A 82 -4.23 -9.09 -0.34
C LEU A 82 -3.53 -10.44 -0.26
N ASP A 83 -2.21 -10.46 -0.05
CA ASP A 83 -1.41 -11.70 0.05
C ASP A 83 -1.87 -12.62 1.20
N SER A 84 -2.52 -12.08 2.22
CA SER A 84 -3.00 -12.84 3.39
C SER A 84 -4.47 -13.27 3.29
N VAL A 85 -5.18 -12.80 2.26
CA VAL A 85 -6.65 -12.92 2.18
C VAL A 85 -7.07 -14.26 1.57
N LYS A 86 -8.09 -14.90 2.16
CA LYS A 86 -8.70 -16.13 1.62
C LYS A 86 -10.10 -15.85 1.11
N VAL A 87 -10.27 -15.79 -0.21
CA VAL A 87 -11.56 -15.47 -0.88
C VAL A 87 -12.18 -16.61 -1.68
N ARG A 88 -11.52 -17.77 -1.79
CA ARG A 88 -12.05 -18.93 -2.53
C ARG A 88 -13.48 -19.24 -2.07
N GLY A 89 -14.42 -19.30 -3.01
CA GLY A 89 -15.81 -19.61 -2.73
C GLY A 89 -16.60 -18.50 -2.00
N LYS A 90 -16.01 -17.32 -1.75
CA LYS A 90 -16.66 -16.20 -1.06
C LYS A 90 -17.20 -15.15 -2.02
N THR A 91 -18.18 -14.39 -1.56
CA THR A 91 -18.57 -13.12 -2.18
C THR A 91 -17.66 -12.00 -1.69
N VAL A 92 -17.08 -11.26 -2.62
CA VAL A 92 -16.10 -10.19 -2.35
C VAL A 92 -16.66 -8.86 -2.85
N LEU A 93 -16.66 -7.85 -1.98
CA LEU A 93 -16.93 -6.46 -2.35
C LEU A 93 -15.63 -5.67 -2.35
N ILE A 94 -15.30 -5.05 -3.48
CA ILE A 94 -14.13 -4.21 -3.66
C ILE A 94 -14.59 -2.76 -3.73
N ILE A 95 -14.05 -1.91 -2.86
CA ILE A 95 -14.41 -0.48 -2.80
C ILE A 95 -13.24 0.33 -3.34
N GLY A 96 -13.52 1.10 -4.40
CA GLY A 96 -12.53 1.93 -5.09
C GLY A 96 -12.50 1.69 -6.59
N SER A 97 -11.87 2.61 -7.32
CA SER A 97 -11.77 2.58 -8.79
C SER A 97 -10.36 2.86 -9.32
N GLY A 98 -9.37 2.99 -8.44
CA GLY A 98 -7.97 3.18 -8.82
C GLY A 98 -7.25 1.87 -9.17
N ALA A 99 -5.95 1.96 -9.48
CA ALA A 99 -5.12 0.81 -9.81
C ALA A 99 -5.17 -0.31 -8.75
N SER A 100 -5.27 0.04 -7.47
CA SER A 100 -5.41 -0.94 -6.38
C SER A 100 -6.70 -1.75 -6.47
N ALA A 101 -7.81 -1.16 -6.93
CA ALA A 101 -9.07 -1.88 -7.12
C ALA A 101 -8.97 -2.89 -8.27
N VAL A 102 -8.31 -2.50 -9.38
CA VAL A 102 -8.05 -3.43 -10.51
C VAL A 102 -7.22 -4.63 -10.05
N LYS A 103 -6.15 -4.41 -9.28
CA LYS A 103 -5.36 -5.50 -8.69
C LYS A 103 -6.17 -6.38 -7.74
N ALA A 104 -7.03 -5.80 -6.91
CA ALA A 104 -7.91 -6.55 -6.02
C ALA A 104 -8.92 -7.43 -6.78
N VAL A 105 -9.44 -6.94 -7.92
CA VAL A 105 -10.31 -7.72 -8.81
C VAL A 105 -9.54 -8.90 -9.39
N GLN A 106 -8.35 -8.66 -9.94
CA GLN A 106 -7.48 -9.71 -10.49
C GLN A 106 -7.19 -10.79 -9.44
N PHE A 107 -6.77 -10.38 -8.25
CA PHE A 107 -6.55 -11.28 -7.11
C PHE A 107 -7.80 -12.12 -6.77
N ALA A 108 -8.98 -11.50 -6.72
CA ALA A 108 -10.21 -12.21 -6.36
C ALA A 108 -10.63 -13.25 -7.41
N ILE A 109 -10.41 -12.95 -8.69
CA ILE A 109 -10.62 -13.89 -9.80
C ILE A 109 -9.66 -15.07 -9.68
N GLU A 110 -8.35 -14.80 -9.57
CA GLU A 110 -7.31 -15.83 -9.47
C GLU A 110 -7.50 -16.73 -8.25
N ALA A 111 -7.95 -16.17 -7.13
CA ALA A 111 -8.26 -16.90 -5.91
C ALA A 111 -9.61 -17.65 -5.94
N SER A 112 -10.35 -17.62 -7.07
CA SER A 112 -11.63 -18.29 -7.27
C SER A 112 -12.73 -17.83 -6.29
N ALA A 113 -12.90 -16.51 -6.14
CA ALA A 113 -14.07 -15.96 -5.47
C ALA A 113 -15.37 -16.32 -6.21
N SER A 114 -16.45 -16.59 -5.47
CA SER A 114 -17.75 -16.98 -6.07
C SER A 114 -18.45 -15.83 -6.76
N ASN A 115 -18.31 -14.62 -6.22
CA ASN A 115 -18.96 -13.43 -6.73
C ASN A 115 -18.10 -12.21 -6.39
N ILE A 116 -17.91 -11.31 -7.34
CA ILE A 116 -17.08 -10.12 -7.18
C ILE A 116 -17.92 -8.91 -7.54
N LYS A 117 -18.06 -7.99 -6.59
CA LYS A 117 -18.73 -6.71 -6.79
C LYS A 117 -17.72 -5.59 -6.63
N VAL A 118 -17.79 -4.59 -7.52
CA VAL A 118 -16.95 -3.40 -7.44
C VAL A 118 -17.84 -2.19 -7.20
N LEU A 119 -17.52 -1.44 -6.15
CA LEU A 119 -18.15 -0.19 -5.79
C LEU A 119 -17.19 0.96 -6.11
N ALA A 120 -17.46 1.67 -7.20
CA ALA A 120 -16.68 2.82 -7.62
C ALA A 120 -17.36 4.13 -7.18
N ARG A 121 -16.55 5.13 -6.84
CA ARG A 121 -17.04 6.50 -6.63
C ARG A 121 -16.79 7.32 -7.90
N SER A 122 -17.82 8.02 -8.38
CA SER A 122 -17.70 9.06 -9.41
C SER A 122 -18.39 10.32 -8.91
N ASN A 123 -17.71 11.46 -8.91
CA ASN A 123 -18.27 12.78 -8.60
C ASN A 123 -19.26 12.82 -7.42
N GLY A 124 -18.81 12.39 -6.25
CA GLY A 124 -19.58 12.54 -5.00
C GLY A 124 -20.62 11.45 -4.71
N SER A 125 -20.90 10.54 -5.65
CA SER A 125 -21.83 9.42 -5.47
C SER A 125 -21.16 8.06 -5.69
N PHE A 126 -21.63 7.05 -4.96
CA PHE A 126 -21.26 5.65 -5.18
C PHE A 126 -22.22 5.04 -6.21
N HIS A 127 -21.66 4.36 -7.21
CA HIS A 127 -22.43 3.60 -8.18
C HIS A 127 -21.95 2.15 -8.16
N GLU A 128 -22.88 1.20 -8.06
CA GLU A 128 -22.58 -0.21 -8.30
C GLU A 128 -22.25 -0.36 -9.78
N THR A 129 -21.00 -0.71 -10.10
CA THR A 129 -20.64 -1.01 -11.49
C THR A 129 -21.07 -2.45 -11.77
N GLN A 130 -21.84 -2.66 -12.84
CA GLN A 130 -22.35 -3.99 -13.18
C GLN A 130 -21.21 -5.01 -13.37
N SER A 131 -21.51 -6.25 -13.00
CA SER A 131 -20.65 -7.43 -13.16
C SER A 131 -20.33 -7.66 -14.65
N TRP A 132 -19.08 -7.42 -15.06
CA TRP A 132 -18.62 -7.69 -16.43
C TRP A 132 -17.91 -9.04 -16.60
N ILE A 133 -17.96 -9.93 -15.60
CA ILE A 133 -17.29 -11.23 -15.70
C ILE A 133 -18.33 -12.33 -15.47
N SER A 134 -19.04 -12.65 -16.56
CA SER A 134 -19.76 -13.90 -16.72
C SER A 134 -19.27 -14.58 -18.00
N SER A 135 -18.37 -15.55 -17.83
CA SER A 135 -18.11 -16.66 -18.75
C SER A 135 -17.10 -17.59 -18.10
#